data_AF-A0A7Y2I9D2-F1
#
_entry.id   AF-A0A7Y2I9D2-F1
#
_cell.length_a   1.000
_cell.length_b   1.000
_cell.length_c   1.000
_cell.angle_alpha   90.00
_cell.angle_beta   90.00
_cell.angle_gamma   90.00
#
_symmetry.space_group_name_H-M   'P 1'
#
loop_
_entity.id
_entity.type
_entity.pdbx_description
1 polymer ?
#
loop_
_entity_poly.entity_id
_entity_poly.type
_entity_poly.pdbx_seq_one_letter_code
_entity_poly.pdbx_strand_id
1 'polypeptide(L)'
;MKQKLAETERNKQDVEDGHHQVMEKKLLEIGMINASLNREVAERMQAETESRELQKQMELILNSAGEGIFGLDIHGNVTFVNTAASLMTGWEREEMIGKPHHELVHHTSPDGSPHVSEECLINQACRDGLVHISAEDCFWTREGDHFPVEYVSTPIVDEGRLCGAVVVFRDKSTFS
;
A
#
# COMPACT_ATOMS: atom_id res chain seq x y z
N MET A 1 66.45 -28.98 -35.39
CA MET A 1 65.72 -27.73 -35.67
C MET A 1 64.27 -27.97 -36.10
N LYS A 2 63.99 -28.85 -37.07
CA LYS A 2 62.61 -29.17 -37.52
C LYS A 2 61.66 -29.74 -36.45
N GLN A 3 62.13 -30.64 -35.58
CA GLN A 3 61.29 -31.22 -34.50
C GLN A 3 60.81 -30.18 -33.47
N LYS A 4 61.70 -29.28 -33.00
CA LYS A 4 61.32 -28.20 -32.08
C LYS A 4 60.28 -27.25 -32.68
N LEU A 5 60.35 -26.99 -34.00
CA LEU A 5 59.40 -26.12 -34.68
C LEU A 5 57.99 -26.74 -34.72
N ALA A 6 57.90 -28.02 -35.11
CA ALA A 6 56.64 -28.77 -35.16
C ALA A 6 55.99 -28.92 -33.78
N GLU A 7 56.79 -29.11 -32.72
CA GLU A 7 56.31 -29.20 -31.34
C GLU A 7 55.79 -27.85 -30.82
N THR A 8 56.40 -26.74 -31.25
CA THR A 8 55.93 -25.38 -30.91
C THR A 8 54.65 -25.02 -31.65
N GLU A 9 54.52 -25.42 -32.92
CA GLU A 9 53.30 -25.22 -33.72
C GLU A 9 52.14 -26.04 -33.15
N ARG A 10 52.39 -27.29 -32.74
CA ARG A 10 51.39 -28.15 -32.10
C ARG A 10 50.92 -27.58 -30.76
N ASN A 11 51.84 -27.12 -29.91
CA ASN A 11 51.48 -26.48 -28.64
C ASN A 11 50.68 -25.18 -28.85
N LYS A 12 50.96 -24.41 -29.91
CA LYS A 12 50.15 -23.23 -30.26
C LYS A 12 48.74 -23.62 -30.67
N GLN A 13 48.61 -24.65 -31.52
CA GLN A 13 47.31 -25.14 -31.97
C GLN A 13 46.46 -25.66 -30.80
N ASP A 14 47.06 -26.43 -29.88
CA ASP A 14 46.37 -26.97 -28.69
C ASP A 14 45.86 -25.84 -27.76
N VAL A 15 46.61 -24.73 -27.65
CA VAL A 15 46.18 -23.55 -26.87
C VAL A 15 45.05 -22.79 -27.55
N GLU A 16 45.10 -22.62 -28.87
CA GLU A 16 44.03 -21.97 -29.65
C GLU A 16 42.72 -22.77 -29.60
N ASP A 17 42.81 -24.09 -29.78
CA ASP A 17 41.66 -25.00 -29.68
C ASP A 17 41.08 -24.99 -28.26
N GLY A 18 41.94 -24.97 -27.24
CA GLY A 18 41.52 -24.83 -25.84
C GLY A 18 40.81 -23.50 -25.56
N HIS A 19 41.31 -22.39 -26.10
CA HIS A 19 40.64 -21.09 -25.99
C HIS A 19 39.29 -21.06 -26.71
N HIS A 20 39.20 -21.66 -27.90
CA HIS A 20 37.95 -21.75 -28.66
C HIS A 20 36.88 -22.54 -27.87
N GLN A 21 37.26 -23.67 -27.31
CA GLN A 21 36.37 -24.51 -26.52
C GLN A 21 35.90 -23.82 -25.22
N VAL A 22 36.78 -23.07 -24.55
CA VAL A 22 36.42 -22.25 -23.39
C VAL A 22 35.44 -21.12 -23.78
N MET A 23 35.64 -20.50 -24.94
CA MET A 23 34.78 -19.42 -25.44
C MET A 23 33.38 -19.92 -25.80
N GLU A 24 33.26 -21.05 -26.50
CA GLU A 24 31.96 -21.69 -26.79
C GLU A 24 31.22 -22.05 -25.50
N LYS A 25 31.91 -22.65 -24.52
CA LYS A 25 31.32 -23.00 -23.23
C LYS A 25 30.78 -21.75 -22.52
N LYS A 26 31.55 -20.65 -22.49
CA LYS A 26 31.11 -19.38 -21.91
C LYS A 26 29.92 -18.77 -22.67
N LEU A 27 29.88 -18.88 -24.00
CA LEU A 27 28.77 -18.36 -24.80
C LEU A 27 27.46 -19.09 -24.49
N LEU A 28 27.52 -20.42 -24.33
CA LEU A 28 26.37 -21.23 -23.91
C LEU A 28 25.92 -20.86 -22.49
N GLU A 29 26.86 -20.69 -21.55
CA GLU A 29 26.56 -20.30 -20.17
C GLU A 29 25.87 -18.92 -20.10
N ILE A 30 26.40 -17.93 -20.82
CA ILE A 30 25.78 -16.59 -20.93
C ILE A 30 24.40 -16.69 -21.57
N GLY A 31 24.22 -17.51 -22.62
CA GLY A 31 22.92 -17.72 -23.25
C GLY A 31 21.88 -18.28 -22.27
N MET A 32 22.27 -19.24 -21.44
CA MET A 32 21.41 -19.80 -20.40
C MET A 32 21.07 -18.77 -19.32
N ILE A 33 22.06 -18.01 -18.85
CA ILE A 33 21.85 -16.95 -17.86
C ILE A 33 20.91 -15.88 -18.41
N ASN A 34 21.11 -15.42 -19.64
CA ASN A 34 20.25 -14.42 -20.27
C ASN A 34 18.82 -14.94 -20.45
N ALA A 35 18.63 -16.21 -20.84
CA ALA A 35 17.32 -16.81 -20.94
C ALA A 35 16.61 -16.89 -19.58
N SER A 36 17.34 -17.23 -18.51
CA SER A 36 16.81 -17.24 -17.14
C SER A 36 16.46 -15.82 -16.68
N LEU A 37 17.34 -14.85 -16.91
CA LEU A 37 17.13 -13.46 -16.53
C LEU A 37 15.92 -12.86 -17.25
N ASN A 38 15.78 -13.10 -18.55
CA ASN A 38 14.64 -12.62 -19.32
C ASN A 38 13.32 -13.21 -18.82
N ARG A 39 13.34 -14.48 -18.37
CA ARG A 39 12.18 -15.11 -17.76
C ARG A 39 11.82 -14.46 -16.43
N GLU A 40 12.81 -14.26 -15.55
CA GLU A 40 12.59 -13.60 -14.25
C GLU A 40 12.09 -12.16 -14.42
N VAL A 41 12.63 -11.40 -15.38
CA VAL A 41 12.15 -10.05 -15.72
C VAL A 41 10.70 -10.09 -16.19
N ALA A 42 10.35 -11.02 -17.10
CA ALA A 42 8.98 -11.15 -17.59
C ALA A 42 8.00 -11.52 -16.45
N GLU A 43 8.38 -12.44 -15.57
CA GLU A 43 7.58 -12.84 -14.41
C GLU A 43 7.36 -11.67 -13.43
N ARG A 44 8.41 -10.89 -13.13
CA ARG A 44 8.31 -9.70 -12.28
C ARG A 44 7.41 -8.63 -12.88
N MET A 45 7.57 -8.35 -14.18
CA MET A 45 6.74 -7.36 -14.88
C MET A 45 5.26 -7.76 -14.90
N GLN A 46 4.98 -9.05 -15.07
CA GLN A 46 3.62 -9.57 -15.00
C GLN A 46 3.02 -9.39 -13.61
N ALA A 47 3.75 -9.77 -12.56
CA ALA A 47 3.30 -9.62 -11.17
C ALA A 47 3.08 -8.14 -10.79
N GLU A 48 3.94 -7.24 -11.24
CA GLU A 48 3.79 -5.79 -11.01
C GLU A 48 2.55 -5.24 -11.71
N THR A 49 2.29 -5.69 -12.94
CA THR A 49 1.09 -5.29 -13.70
C THR A 49 -0.18 -5.78 -13.03
N GLU A 50 -0.22 -7.03 -12.58
CA GLU A 50 -1.35 -7.60 -11.85
C GLU A 50 -1.61 -6.87 -10.54
N SER A 51 -0.56 -6.62 -9.75
CA SER A 51 -0.65 -5.84 -8.51
C SER A 51 -1.22 -4.45 -8.73
N ARG A 52 -0.71 -3.74 -9.76
CA ARG A 52 -1.18 -2.39 -10.11
C ARG A 52 -2.64 -2.37 -10.54
N GLU A 53 -3.07 -3.37 -11.32
CA GLU A 53 -4.46 -3.46 -11.75
C GLU A 53 -5.40 -3.74 -10.58
N LEU A 54 -5.00 -4.63 -9.66
CA LEU A 54 -5.76 -4.89 -8.42
C LEU A 54 -5.88 -3.64 -7.54
N GLN A 55 -4.78 -2.91 -7.36
CA GLN A 55 -4.77 -1.65 -6.61
C GLN A 55 -5.76 -0.64 -7.22
N LYS A 56 -5.69 -0.47 -8.54
CA LYS A 56 -6.59 0.43 -9.28
C LYS A 56 -8.05 0.02 -9.15
N GLN A 57 -8.35 -1.27 -9.24
CA GLN A 57 -9.71 -1.77 -9.06
C GLN A 57 -10.24 -1.50 -7.65
N MET A 58 -9.40 -1.72 -6.63
CA MET A 58 -9.77 -1.44 -5.24
C MET A 58 -10.03 0.06 -5.01
N GLU A 59 -9.19 0.94 -5.56
CA GLU A 59 -9.42 2.39 -5.51
C GLU A 59 -10.73 2.80 -6.18
N LEU A 60 -11.05 2.23 -7.35
CA LEU A 60 -12.30 2.53 -8.05
C LEU A 60 -13.53 2.11 -7.22
N ILE A 61 -13.48 0.94 -6.58
CA ILE A 61 -14.57 0.45 -5.72
C ILE A 61 -14.75 1.38 -4.52
N LEU A 62 -13.67 1.69 -3.80
CA LEU A 62 -13.73 2.52 -2.59
C LEU A 62 -14.16 3.97 -2.88
N ASN A 63 -13.77 4.52 -4.03
CA ASN A 63 -14.17 5.86 -4.46
C ASN A 63 -15.56 5.92 -5.10
N SER A 64 -16.19 4.78 -5.39
CA SER A 64 -17.58 4.73 -5.86
C SER A 64 -18.62 4.75 -4.73
N ALA A 65 -18.19 4.56 -3.48
CA ALA A 65 -19.06 4.62 -2.32
C ALA A 65 -19.57 6.05 -2.09
N GLY A 66 -20.86 6.19 -1.77
CA GLY A 66 -21.44 7.46 -1.29
C GLY A 66 -21.11 7.76 0.18
N GLU A 67 -20.51 6.80 0.88
CA GLU A 67 -20.07 6.90 2.27
C GLU A 67 -18.58 7.25 2.32
N GLY A 68 -18.20 8.03 3.33
CA GLY A 68 -16.82 8.33 3.60
C GLY A 68 -16.11 7.13 4.23
N ILE A 69 -14.89 6.84 3.78
CA ILE A 69 -14.09 5.71 4.24
C ILE A 69 -12.70 6.21 4.64
N PHE A 70 -12.33 5.94 5.89
CA PHE A 70 -10.96 6.08 6.40
C PHE A 70 -10.36 4.71 6.68
N GLY A 71 -9.09 4.54 6.33
CA GLY A 71 -8.25 3.49 6.91
C GLY A 71 -7.32 4.12 7.94
N LEU A 72 -7.14 3.46 9.08
CA LEU A 72 -6.31 3.89 10.19
C LEU A 72 -5.27 2.82 10.53
N ASP A 73 -4.10 3.23 11.00
CA ASP A 73 -3.13 2.33 11.64
C ASP A 73 -3.49 2.04 13.11
N ILE A 74 -2.68 1.22 13.79
CA ILE A 74 -2.86 0.89 15.22
C ILE A 74 -2.77 2.10 16.17
N HIS A 75 -2.25 3.23 15.70
CA HIS A 75 -2.12 4.47 16.46
C HIS A 75 -3.23 5.47 16.13
N GLY A 76 -4.17 5.11 15.26
CA GLY A 76 -5.25 6.00 14.81
C GLY A 76 -4.80 7.02 13.76
N ASN A 77 -3.62 6.84 13.14
CA ASN A 77 -3.19 7.70 12.04
C ASN A 77 -3.84 7.25 10.74
N VAL A 78 -4.22 8.22 9.91
CA VAL A 78 -4.87 7.95 8.62
C VAL A 78 -3.89 7.29 7.66
N THR A 79 -4.23 6.09 7.18
CA THR A 79 -3.50 5.33 6.16
C THR A 79 -4.22 5.33 4.82
N PHE A 80 -5.52 5.61 4.81
CA PHE A 80 -6.33 5.67 3.60
C PHE A 80 -7.50 6.66 3.76
N VAL A 81 -7.87 7.32 2.65
CA VAL A 81 -9.02 8.21 2.55
C VAL A 81 -9.65 8.03 1.16
N ASN A 82 -10.94 7.71 1.09
CA ASN A 82 -11.66 7.70 -0.19
C ASN A 82 -12.11 9.11 -0.61
N THR A 83 -12.51 9.27 -1.87
CA THR A 83 -12.95 10.58 -2.40
C THR A 83 -14.12 11.18 -1.62
N ALA A 84 -15.09 10.36 -1.20
CA ALA A 84 -16.25 10.85 -0.44
C ALA A 84 -15.84 11.46 0.91
N ALA A 85 -14.95 10.80 1.64
CA ALA A 85 -14.44 11.32 2.91
C ALA A 85 -13.71 12.66 2.73
N SER A 86 -12.80 12.76 1.76
CA SER A 86 -12.09 14.01 1.45
C SER A 86 -13.06 15.16 1.10
N LEU A 87 -14.09 14.89 0.29
CA LEU A 87 -15.10 15.88 -0.06
C LEU A 87 -15.94 16.33 1.13
N MET A 88 -16.38 15.40 1.98
CA MET A 88 -17.21 15.71 3.15
C MET A 88 -16.42 16.49 4.21
N THR A 89 -15.17 16.14 4.47
CA THR A 89 -14.36 16.80 5.51
C THR A 89 -13.60 18.03 4.99
N GLY A 90 -13.54 18.24 3.68
CA GLY A 90 -12.78 19.35 3.06
C GLY A 90 -11.27 19.22 3.19
N TRP A 91 -10.77 18.02 3.47
CA TRP A 91 -9.35 17.73 3.61
C TRP A 91 -8.83 16.99 2.38
N GLU A 92 -7.70 17.45 1.83
CA GLU A 92 -7.02 16.71 0.77
C GLU A 92 -6.38 15.45 1.34
N ARG A 93 -6.40 14.35 0.58
CA ARG A 93 -5.84 13.06 1.02
C ARG A 93 -4.42 13.22 1.54
N GLU A 94 -3.57 13.91 0.79
CA GLU A 94 -2.15 14.11 1.09
C GLU A 94 -1.93 14.90 2.40
N GLU A 95 -2.92 15.68 2.83
CA GLU A 95 -2.89 16.40 4.09
C GLU A 95 -3.34 15.53 5.27
N MET A 96 -4.04 14.42 5.03
CA MET A 96 -4.53 13.53 6.07
C MET A 96 -3.58 12.35 6.33
N ILE A 97 -2.97 11.79 5.27
CA ILE A 97 -2.13 10.59 5.40
C ILE A 97 -1.02 10.80 6.44
N GLY A 98 -0.92 9.85 7.37
CA GLY A 98 0.06 9.81 8.45
C GLY A 98 -0.28 10.70 9.65
N LYS A 99 -1.40 11.43 9.64
CA LYS A 99 -1.82 12.27 10.76
C LYS A 99 -2.89 11.59 11.62
N PRO A 100 -3.01 11.96 12.91
CA PRO A 100 -4.03 11.39 13.79
C PRO A 100 -5.44 11.76 13.32
N HIS A 101 -6.27 10.77 13.03
CA HIS A 101 -7.66 10.98 12.62
C HIS A 101 -8.43 11.83 13.63
N HIS A 102 -8.27 11.52 14.92
CA HIS A 102 -8.93 12.22 16.02
C HIS A 102 -8.66 13.73 15.98
N GLU A 103 -7.40 14.12 15.79
CA GLU A 103 -7.01 15.54 15.77
C GLU A 103 -7.53 16.28 14.52
N LEU A 104 -7.73 15.57 13.41
CA LEU A 104 -8.18 16.18 12.16
C LEU A 104 -9.69 16.42 12.12
N VAL A 105 -10.48 15.42 12.52
CA VAL A 105 -11.92 15.41 12.25
C VAL A 105 -12.79 15.07 13.46
N HIS A 106 -12.23 14.65 14.59
CA HIS A 106 -13.00 14.20 15.75
C HIS A 106 -12.53 14.81 17.09
N HIS A 107 -11.87 15.98 17.02
CA HIS A 107 -11.15 16.60 18.14
C HIS A 107 -12.06 17.35 19.13
N THR A 108 -13.29 17.67 18.72
CA THR A 108 -14.24 18.47 19.51
C THR A 108 -15.61 17.79 19.50
N SER A 109 -16.26 17.76 20.66
CA SER A 109 -17.61 17.23 20.84
C SER A 109 -18.66 18.19 20.24
N PRO A 110 -19.90 17.74 19.99
CA PRO A 110 -20.97 18.61 19.48
C PRO A 110 -21.28 19.83 20.37
N ASP A 111 -20.98 19.77 21.67
CA ASP A 111 -21.17 20.87 22.63
C ASP A 111 -20.00 21.88 22.64
N GLY A 112 -18.99 21.68 21.80
CA GLY A 112 -17.80 22.52 21.70
C GLY A 112 -16.70 22.20 22.71
N SER A 113 -16.89 21.22 23.59
CA SER A 113 -15.84 20.75 24.49
C SER A 113 -14.79 19.90 23.74
N PRO A 114 -13.51 19.90 24.17
CA PRO A 114 -12.52 19.00 23.60
C PRO A 114 -12.96 17.54 23.74
N HIS A 115 -12.93 16.80 22.63
CA HIS A 115 -13.23 15.38 22.64
C HIS A 115 -11.96 14.61 23.02
N VAL A 116 -12.05 13.79 24.06
CA VAL A 116 -10.90 13.06 24.62
C VAL A 116 -10.57 11.86 23.73
N SER A 117 -9.32 11.76 23.26
CA SER A 117 -8.87 10.70 22.34
C SER A 117 -8.99 9.28 22.92
N GLU A 118 -8.88 9.16 24.25
CA GLU A 118 -9.09 7.90 24.97
C GLU A 118 -10.55 7.43 24.91
N GLU A 119 -11.50 8.36 24.83
CA GLU A 119 -12.94 8.09 24.76
C GLU A 119 -13.45 7.92 23.33
N CYS A 120 -12.64 8.30 22.34
CA CYS A 120 -12.95 8.13 20.92
C CYS A 120 -13.12 6.64 20.56
N LEU A 121 -14.35 6.25 20.22
CA LEU A 121 -14.72 4.89 19.82
C LEU A 121 -13.94 4.41 18.58
N ILE A 122 -13.57 5.32 17.68
CA ILE A 122 -12.75 5.01 16.50
C ILE A 122 -11.34 4.56 16.93
N ASN A 123 -10.72 5.29 17.87
CA ASN A 123 -9.41 4.92 18.42
C ASN A 123 -9.48 3.68 19.33
N GLN A 124 -10.64 3.41 19.95
CA GLN A 124 -10.83 2.17 20.73
C GLN A 124 -10.75 0.94 19.82
N ALA A 125 -11.39 0.96 18.64
CA ALA A 125 -11.29 -0.14 17.66
C ALA A 125 -9.84 -0.46 17.25
N CYS A 126 -8.99 0.58 17.13
CA CYS A 126 -7.57 0.42 16.81
C CYS A 126 -6.75 -0.21 17.96
N ARG A 127 -7.30 -0.25 19.19
CA ARG A 127 -6.62 -0.73 20.41
C ARG A 127 -7.13 -2.07 20.89
N ASP A 128 -8.45 -2.25 20.95
CA ASP A 128 -9.08 -3.45 21.51
C ASP A 128 -9.40 -4.52 20.46
N GLY A 129 -9.37 -4.16 19.18
CA GLY A 129 -9.72 -5.07 18.08
C GLY A 129 -11.20 -5.45 18.07
N LEU A 130 -12.08 -4.58 18.59
CA LEU A 130 -13.53 -4.74 18.57
C LEU A 130 -14.17 -3.76 17.58
N VAL A 131 -15.35 -4.12 17.11
CA VAL A 131 -16.18 -3.24 16.28
C VAL A 131 -16.85 -2.21 17.19
N HIS A 132 -16.72 -0.94 16.84
CA HIS A 132 -17.38 0.17 17.51
C HIS A 132 -18.31 0.91 16.54
N ILE A 133 -19.46 1.36 17.03
CA ILE A 133 -20.50 2.00 16.21
C ILE A 133 -21.01 3.22 16.95
N SER A 134 -21.23 4.31 16.23
CA SER A 134 -21.99 5.47 16.73
C SER A 134 -23.06 5.89 15.72
N ALA A 135 -24.29 6.06 16.21
CA ALA A 135 -25.43 6.54 15.41
C ALA A 135 -25.61 8.06 15.48
N GLU A 136 -24.96 8.69 16.48
CA GLU A 136 -25.04 10.12 16.77
C GLU A 136 -23.65 10.60 17.18
N ASP A 137 -22.94 11.21 16.23
CA ASP A 137 -21.64 11.85 16.46
C ASP A 137 -21.49 13.05 15.50
N CYS A 138 -20.40 13.78 15.59
CA CYS A 138 -20.05 14.80 14.60
C CYS A 138 -18.60 14.69 14.14
N PHE A 139 -18.38 15.00 12.87
CA PHE A 139 -17.04 15.24 12.34
C PHE A 139 -16.85 16.71 11.99
N TRP A 140 -15.61 17.17 12.09
CA TRP A 140 -15.19 18.54 11.83
C TRP A 140 -14.49 18.64 10.47
N THR A 141 -14.84 19.70 9.74
CA THR A 141 -14.23 20.03 8.47
C THR A 141 -12.92 20.78 8.69
N ARG A 142 -12.10 20.84 7.64
CA ARG A 142 -10.88 21.66 7.62
C ARG A 142 -11.13 23.13 7.96
N GLU A 143 -12.29 23.68 7.59
CA GLU A 143 -12.64 25.08 7.84
C GLU A 143 -13.13 25.34 9.28
N GLY A 144 -13.34 24.28 10.06
CA GLY A 144 -13.78 24.37 11.45
C GLY A 144 -15.31 24.34 11.63
N ASP A 145 -16.07 24.01 10.59
CA ASP A 145 -17.48 23.63 10.72
C ASP A 145 -17.60 22.16 11.13
N HIS A 146 -18.78 21.75 11.58
CA HIS A 146 -19.05 20.33 11.86
C HIS A 146 -20.34 19.85 11.20
N PHE A 147 -20.41 18.55 10.95
CA PHE A 147 -21.59 17.89 10.39
C PHE A 147 -21.92 16.60 11.16
N PRO A 148 -23.21 16.26 11.29
CA PRO A 148 -23.63 15.06 12.01
C PRO A 148 -23.28 13.81 11.20
N VAL A 149 -22.73 12.80 11.86
CA VAL A 149 -22.38 11.53 11.25
C VAL A 149 -22.95 10.34 12.02
N GLU A 150 -23.20 9.25 11.28
CA GLU A 150 -23.20 7.90 11.83
C GLU A 150 -22.00 7.14 11.25
N TYR A 151 -21.37 6.28 12.04
CA TYR A 151 -20.23 5.49 11.57
C TYR A 151 -20.11 4.13 12.23
N VAL A 152 -19.35 3.26 11.57
CA VAL A 152 -18.81 2.02 12.11
C VAL A 152 -17.29 2.03 11.96
N SER A 153 -16.58 1.73 13.05
CA SER A 153 -15.14 1.48 13.06
C SER A 153 -14.90 -0.01 13.23
N THR A 154 -14.37 -0.64 12.19
CA THR A 154 -14.13 -2.09 12.12
C THR A 154 -12.63 -2.37 12.16
N PRO A 155 -12.12 -3.22 13.07
CA PRO A 155 -10.70 -3.51 13.17
C PRO A 155 -10.19 -4.28 11.94
N ILE A 156 -8.97 -3.95 11.51
CA ILE A 156 -8.24 -4.67 10.46
C ILE A 156 -7.33 -5.68 11.14
N VAL A 157 -7.57 -6.97 10.90
CA VAL A 157 -6.76 -8.07 11.43
C VAL A 157 -6.10 -8.82 10.29
N ASP A 158 -4.77 -8.88 10.33
CA ASP A 158 -3.95 -9.60 9.35
C ASP A 158 -3.16 -10.70 10.08
N GLU A 159 -3.35 -11.96 9.67
CA GLU A 159 -2.73 -13.14 10.31
C GLU A 159 -2.87 -13.17 11.85
N GLY A 160 -4.00 -12.69 12.37
CA GLY A 160 -4.27 -12.62 13.82
C GLY A 160 -3.64 -11.43 14.54
N ARG A 161 -2.92 -10.56 13.82
CA ARG A 161 -2.38 -9.29 14.34
C ARG A 161 -3.31 -8.14 14.01
N LEU A 162 -3.66 -7.35 15.01
CA LEU A 162 -4.38 -6.08 14.82
C LEU A 162 -3.45 -5.07 14.10
N CYS A 163 -3.91 -4.57 12.96
CA CYS A 163 -3.16 -3.66 12.10
C CYS A 163 -3.73 -2.23 12.07
N GLY A 164 -4.95 -2.04 12.60
CA GLY A 164 -5.62 -0.75 12.63
C GLY A 164 -7.13 -0.91 12.52
N ALA A 165 -7.82 0.04 11.86
CA ALA A 165 -9.26 -0.02 11.66
C ALA A 165 -9.69 0.63 10.33
N VAL A 166 -10.84 0.22 9.80
CA VAL A 166 -11.57 0.92 8.74
C VAL A 166 -12.78 1.62 9.37
N VAL A 167 -12.88 2.93 9.16
CA VAL A 167 -14.06 3.72 9.53
C VAL A 167 -14.89 3.95 8.29
N VAL A 168 -16.15 3.54 8.32
CA VAL A 168 -17.15 3.89 7.29
C VAL A 168 -18.17 4.80 7.94
N PHE A 169 -18.38 5.98 7.36
CA PHE A 169 -19.29 6.99 7.91
C PHE A 169 -20.23 7.55 6.85
N ARG A 170 -21.39 8.02 7.31
CA ARG A 170 -22.39 8.70 6.50
C ARG A 170 -22.69 10.06 7.09
N ASP A 171 -22.68 11.08 6.24
CA ASP A 171 -23.18 12.43 6.57
C ASP A 171 -24.72 12.41 6.66
N LYS A 172 -25.24 12.82 7.81
CA LYS A 172 -26.69 12.89 8.08
C LYS A 172 -27.30 14.25 7.70
N SER A 173 -26.49 15.21 7.26
CA SER A 173 -26.95 16.54 6.81
C SER A 173 -27.58 16.53 5.41
N THR A 174 -27.16 15.59 4.54
CA THR A 174 -27.59 15.56 3.14
C THR A 174 -29.04 15.05 2.93
N PHE A 175 -29.72 14.62 4.00
CA PHE A 175 -31.06 14.02 3.95
C PHE A 175 -32.17 14.81 4.69
N SER A 176 -31.96 16.09 5.00
CA SER A 176 -33.00 16.95 5.61
C SER A 176 -33.68 17.88 4.62
#